data_AF-A0A376P592-F1
#
_entry.id   AF-A0A376P592-F1
#
_cell.length_a   1.000
_cell.length_b   1.000
_cell.length_c   1.000
_cell.angle_alpha   90.00
_cell.angle_beta   90.00
_cell.angle_gamma   90.00
#
_symmetry.space_group_name_H-M   'P 1'
#
loop_
_entity.id
_entity.type
_entity.pdbx_description
1 polymer ?
#
loop_
_entity_poly.entity_id
_entity_poly.type
_entity_poly.pdbx_seq_one_letter_code
_entity_poly.pdbx_strand_id
1 'polypeptide(L)'
;MTPILNHYFARINWSGTAAVNIDTLRALHLKHNCTIPFENLDVLLPREMQLDDQSLEEKLVIARRGGYCLSRMACLSWCYASWGLTFAAC
;
A
#
# COMPACT_ATOMS: atom_id res chain seq x y z
N MET A 1 -4.05 13.92 -9.08
CA MET A 1 -3.68 12.62 -8.49
C MET A 1 -2.17 12.48 -8.53
N THR A 2 -1.50 12.09 -7.45
CA THR A 2 -0.04 11.93 -7.44
C THR A 2 0.38 10.70 -8.28
N PRO A 3 1.59 10.68 -8.89
CA PRO A 3 2.08 9.55 -9.69
C PRO A 3 2.04 8.22 -8.93
N ILE A 4 2.48 8.28 -7.69
CA ILE A 4 2.42 7.24 -6.66
C ILE A 4 1.04 6.60 -6.52
N LEU A 5 -0.02 7.40 -6.42
CA LEU A 5 -1.36 6.88 -6.18
C LEU A 5 -1.86 6.12 -7.41
N ASN A 6 -1.45 6.55 -8.61
CA ASN A 6 -1.76 5.85 -9.84
C ASN A 6 -1.06 4.48 -9.90
N HIS A 7 0.21 4.39 -9.47
CA HIS A 7 0.91 3.11 -9.40
C HIS A 7 0.26 2.16 -8.39
N TYR A 8 -0.12 2.66 -7.21
CA TYR A 8 -0.85 1.87 -6.22
C TYR A 8 -2.19 1.36 -6.76
N PHE A 9 -3.02 2.23 -7.35
CA PHE A 9 -4.29 1.83 -7.95
C PHE A 9 -4.11 0.81 -9.08
N ALA A 10 -3.08 0.97 -9.92
CA ALA A 10 -2.73 -0.02 -10.92
C ALA A 10 -2.33 -1.37 -10.27
N ARG A 11 -1.56 -1.35 -9.17
CA ARG A 11 -1.15 -2.57 -8.46
C ARG A 11 -2.33 -3.34 -7.89
N ILE A 12 -3.33 -2.67 -7.32
CA ILE A 12 -4.50 -3.31 -6.71
C ILE A 12 -5.68 -3.50 -7.68
N ASN A 13 -5.48 -3.21 -8.98
CA ASN A 13 -6.53 -3.25 -10.02
C ASN A 13 -7.77 -2.43 -9.63
N TRP A 14 -7.54 -1.19 -9.19
CA TRP A 14 -8.59 -0.23 -8.86
C TRP A 14 -8.98 0.59 -10.09
N SER A 15 -10.24 0.48 -10.50
CA SER A 15 -10.82 1.23 -11.63
C SER A 15 -11.96 2.16 -11.23
N GLY A 16 -12.24 2.29 -9.93
CA GLY A 16 -13.32 3.12 -9.40
C GLY A 16 -12.92 4.58 -9.24
N THR A 17 -13.90 5.46 -9.08
CA THR A 17 -13.64 6.86 -8.73
C THR A 17 -13.02 6.92 -7.34
N ALA A 18 -11.93 7.67 -7.23
CA ALA A 18 -11.20 7.81 -5.99
C ALA A 18 -11.86 8.85 -5.05
N ALA A 19 -13.13 8.61 -4.67
CA ALA A 19 -13.90 9.49 -3.79
C ALA A 19 -13.58 9.26 -2.32
N VAL A 20 -13.42 10.34 -1.55
CA VAL A 20 -13.12 10.32 -0.11
C VAL A 20 -14.39 10.00 0.69
N ASN A 21 -14.81 8.74 0.68
CA ASN A 21 -15.93 8.23 1.46
C ASN A 21 -15.64 6.82 2.00
N ILE A 22 -16.47 6.37 2.94
CA ILE A 22 -16.26 5.11 3.66
C ILE A 22 -16.36 3.88 2.75
N ASP A 23 -17.19 3.93 1.71
CA ASP A 23 -17.39 2.81 0.79
C ASP A 23 -16.16 2.61 -0.10
N THR A 24 -15.58 3.71 -0.60
CA THR A 24 -14.32 3.66 -1.34
C THR A 24 -13.19 3.14 -0.45
N LEU A 25 -13.12 3.58 0.82
CA LEU A 25 -12.10 3.10 1.77
C LEU A 25 -12.21 1.60 2.02
N ARG A 26 -13.41 1.09 2.27
CA ARG A 26 -13.66 -0.35 2.46
C ARG A 26 -13.25 -1.14 1.22
N ALA A 27 -13.62 -0.67 0.03
CA ALA A 27 -13.32 -1.33 -1.22
C ALA A 27 -11.80 -1.36 -1.50
N LEU A 28 -11.09 -0.25 -1.22
CA LEU A 28 -9.63 -0.17 -1.32
C LEU A 28 -8.94 -1.10 -0.32
N HIS A 29 -9.39 -1.16 0.94
CA HIS A 29 -8.88 -2.11 1.94
C HIS A 29 -8.99 -3.55 1.47
N LEU A 30 -10.18 -3.92 0.96
CA LEU A 30 -10.43 -5.27 0.50
C LEU A 30 -9.51 -5.61 -0.68
N LYS A 31 -9.43 -4.74 -1.68
CA LYS A 31 -8.55 -4.92 -2.85
C LYS A 31 -7.07 -5.00 -2.46
N HIS A 32 -6.63 -4.18 -1.52
CA HIS A 32 -5.28 -4.23 -0.96
C HIS A 32 -5.00 -5.61 -0.37
N ASN A 33 -5.87 -6.10 0.51
CA ASN A 33 -5.73 -7.41 1.16
C ASN A 33 -5.73 -8.58 0.16
N CYS A 34 -6.52 -8.48 -0.91
CA CYS A 34 -6.59 -9.53 -1.93
C CYS A 34 -5.39 -9.52 -2.89
N THR A 35 -4.68 -8.40 -3.03
CA THR A 35 -3.67 -8.23 -4.09
C THR A 35 -2.24 -8.16 -3.57
N ILE A 36 -2.02 -7.60 -2.38
CA ILE A 36 -0.70 -7.48 -1.76
C ILE A 36 -0.57 -8.60 -0.72
N PRO A 37 0.22 -9.65 -1.01
CA PRO A 37 0.32 -10.80 -0.13
C PRO A 37 1.02 -10.45 1.18
N PHE A 38 0.65 -11.18 2.23
CA PHE A 38 1.41 -11.18 3.47
C PHE A 38 2.62 -12.11 3.31
N GLU A 39 3.83 -11.58 3.41
CA GLU A 39 5.07 -12.35 3.27
C GLU A 39 6.20 -11.77 4.13
N ASN A 40 7.15 -12.62 4.50
CA ASN A 40 8.27 -12.28 5.38
C ASN A 40 9.62 -12.71 4.80
N LEU A 41 9.76 -12.75 3.47
CA LEU A 41 10.96 -13.28 2.80
C LEU A 41 12.20 -12.43 3.08
N ASP A 42 12.05 -11.11 3.26
CA ASP A 42 13.20 -10.24 3.49
C ASP A 42 13.88 -10.52 4.84
N VAL A 43 13.11 -10.91 5.86
CA VAL A 43 13.66 -11.37 7.16
C VAL A 43 14.42 -12.67 7.01
N LEU A 44 13.96 -13.57 6.13
CA LEU A 44 14.66 -14.83 5.84
C LEU A 44 15.92 -14.63 4.98
N LEU A 45 15.99 -13.55 4.21
CA LEU A 45 17.08 -13.21 3.28
C LEU A 45 18.10 -12.22 3.85
N PRO A 46 18.25 -12.17 5.18
CA PRO A 46 18.80 -11.05 5.96
C PRO A 46 18.82 -9.67 5.28
N ARG A 47 17.68 -9.23 4.75
CA ARG A 47 17.54 -7.88 4.14
C ARG A 47 16.85 -6.95 5.12
N GLU A 48 17.41 -5.76 5.28
CA GLU A 48 16.76 -4.70 6.05
C GLU A 48 15.44 -4.29 5.39
N MET A 49 14.42 -4.06 6.22
CA MET A 49 13.14 -3.54 5.76
C MET A 49 13.12 -2.03 5.91
N GLN A 50 13.11 -1.35 4.77
CA GLN A 50 12.91 0.09 4.70
C GLN A 50 11.40 0.42 4.71
N LEU A 51 11.02 1.46 5.45
CA LEU A 51 9.63 1.88 5.69
C LEU A 51 9.33 3.28 5.16
N ASP A 52 10.28 3.91 4.46
CA ASP A 52 10.01 5.16 3.76
C ASP A 52 9.14 4.92 2.52
N ASP A 53 8.45 5.98 2.11
CA ASP A 53 7.49 5.98 1.01
C ASP A 53 8.07 5.40 -0.29
N GLN A 54 9.30 5.77 -0.64
CA GLN A 54 9.94 5.35 -1.88
C GLN A 54 10.27 3.85 -1.85
N SER A 55 10.89 3.37 -0.77
CA SER A 55 11.20 1.95 -0.62
C SER A 55 9.95 1.07 -0.61
N LEU A 56 8.85 1.55 -0.01
CA LEU A 56 7.57 0.84 0.00
C LEU A 56 6.94 0.77 -1.40
N GLU A 57 7.00 1.85 -2.17
CA GLU A 57 6.56 1.86 -3.57
C GLU A 57 7.36 0.86 -4.42
N GLU A 58 8.68 0.96 -4.35
CA GLU A 58 9.61 0.10 -5.09
C GLU A 58 9.37 -1.38 -4.79
N LYS A 59 9.18 -1.73 -3.52
CA LYS A 59 8.95 -3.11 -3.10
C LYS A 59 7.54 -3.61 -3.40
N LEU A 60 6.51 -2.94 -2.88
CA LEU A 60 5.14 -3.48 -2.83
C LEU A 60 4.38 -3.25 -4.15
N VAL A 61 4.69 -2.14 -4.82
CA VAL A 61 3.99 -1.69 -6.03
C VAL A 61 4.78 -2.10 -7.27
N ILE A 62 6.02 -1.62 -7.41
CA ILE A 62 6.84 -1.82 -8.61
C ILE A 62 7.35 -3.27 -8.70
N ALA A 63 8.02 -3.78 -7.67
CA ALA A 63 8.53 -5.15 -7.63
C ALA A 63 7.44 -6.20 -7.34
N ARG A 64 6.19 -5.75 -7.12
CA ARG A 64 5.01 -6.59 -6.83
C ARG A 64 5.22 -7.62 -5.72
N ARG A 65 6.06 -7.28 -4.72
CA ARG A 65 6.28 -8.09 -3.53
C ARG A 65 5.17 -7.87 -2.51
N GLY A 66 5.20 -8.66 -1.45
CA GLY A 66 4.36 -8.46 -0.28
C GLY A 66 5.15 -7.87 0.87
N GLY A 67 4.54 -7.89 2.05
CA GLY A 67 5.20 -7.50 3.28
C GLY A 67 4.49 -8.06 4.50
N TYR A 68 5.14 -8.00 5.65
CA TYR A 68 4.50 -8.30 6.93
C TYR A 68 3.85 -7.04 7.51
N CYS A 69 3.28 -7.14 8.71
CA CYS A 69 2.38 -6.16 9.31
C CYS A 69 2.76 -4.69 9.08
N LEU A 70 4.01 -4.32 9.40
CA LEU A 70 4.47 -2.93 9.34
C LEU A 70 4.52 -2.38 7.90
N SER A 71 5.06 -3.13 6.94
CA SER A 71 5.20 -2.65 5.56
C SER A 71 3.86 -2.54 4.84
N ARG A 72 2.94 -3.48 5.09
CA ARG A 72 1.58 -3.41 4.53
C ARG A 72 0.78 -2.24 5.13
N MET A 73 0.87 -2.03 6.44
CA MET A 73 0.18 -0.92 7.11
C MET A 73 0.75 0.43 6.67
N ALA A 74 2.08 0.55 6.57
CA ALA A 74 2.75 1.78 6.13
C ALA A 74 2.35 2.17 4.69
N CYS A 75 2.35 1.21 3.76
CA CYS A 75 1.92 1.44 2.38
C CYS A 75 0.49 1.96 2.27
N LEU A 76 -0.41 1.39 3.09
CA LEU A 76 -1.80 1.80 3.11
C LEU A 76 -2.00 3.18 3.74
N SER A 77 -1.31 3.45 4.86
CA SER A 77 -1.30 4.76 5.50
C SER A 77 -0.77 5.84 4.55
N TRP A 78 0.28 5.53 3.81
CA TRP A 78 0.84 6.41 2.80
C TRP A 78 -0.12 6.70 1.65
N CYS A 79 -0.81 5.68 1.15
CA CYS A 79 -1.86 5.84 0.14
C CYS A 79 -2.94 6.81 0.65
N TYR A 80 -3.36 6.69 1.91
CA TYR A 80 -4.37 7.58 2.51
C TYR A 80 -3.88 9.01 2.67
N ALA A 81 -2.64 9.20 3.13
CA ALA A 81 -2.04 10.53 3.23
C ALA A 81 -1.95 11.21 1.85
N SER A 82 -1.51 10.49 0.83
CA SER A 82 -1.45 10.97 -0.57
C SER A 82 -2.83 11.31 -1.15
N TRP A 83 -3.89 10.77 -0.55
CA TRP A 83 -5.27 10.97 -0.93
C TRP A 83 -6.00 12.02 -0.07
N GLY A 84 -5.27 12.66 0.86
CA GLY A 84 -5.76 13.74 1.71
C GLY A 84 -6.46 13.28 3.00
N LEU A 85 -6.34 12.00 3.36
CA LEU A 85 -6.90 11.45 4.60
C LEU A 85 -5.85 11.41 5.71
N THR A 86 -6.23 11.86 6.90
CA THR A 86 -5.40 11.72 8.10
C THR A 86 -5.61 10.33 8.69
N PHE A 87 -4.53 9.57 8.83
CA PHE A 87 -4.51 8.26 9.46
C PHE A 87 -3.36 8.19 10.45
N ALA A 88 -3.60 7.64 11.64
CA ALA A 88 -2.57 7.41 12.64
C ALA A 88 -2.39 5.90 12.81
N ALA A 89 -1.15 5.43 12.62
CA ALA A 89 -0.77 4.09 13.07
C ALA A 89 -0.76 4.09 14.61
N CYS A 90 -1.36 3.06 15.21
CA CYS A 90 -1.40 2.86 16.66
C CYS A 90 -0.24 2.00 17.13
#